data_AF-A0A7T0BUB5-F1
#
_entry.id   AF-A0A7T0BUB5-F1
#
_cell.length_a   1.000
_cell.length_b   1.000
_cell.length_c   1.000
_cell.angle_alpha   90.00
_cell.angle_beta   90.00
_cell.angle_gamma   90.00
#
_symmetry.space_group_name_H-M   'P 1'
#
loop_
_entity.id
_entity.type
_entity.pdbx_description
1 polymer ?
#
loop_
_entity_poly.entity_id
_entity_poly.type
_entity_poly.pdbx_seq_one_letter_code
_entity_poly.pdbx_strand_id
1 'polypeptide(L)'
;MQDWLQFILLDPFGYIAFPRSPEEGQAWMQSHYVGLIPLILSGYFLFKGRRLSLAFILIALVSWSLAMGKGSFVYQFFFEVLPGFDRFRYPVKFILPLILVLSISAAWGWDRYYTSNPDDKKKVMLLGFSALLMVLFGLIDIFNISIIQSLEANGFQFPAFNQPVINLSNMQRLLGFSSLFVFFLFLMMKHPKKKNLWACFAVFIFFLDIFFSNYGKQEINATKNFDIVPPVTRFLMNDPGLFRVFVTLETEVLKKNEKVTRKIRGVEVRGRVLPVEFRGQNRVQQLDGWNVIRKKSLRKILNQVGAAPLENKLPLLRMANVKYIVHGTPLPLDNLPLAFEESPEYRQMLEKNVKHPPPLMRVYENPIHLGRAFLAGNCQTISDATQLNNELLNPEWDPEIWVYLPESPPDLPCLSPTATAVKGEGTVKLIGAEKTITAKSPDPVSSDGFAPGEYRFLVDSVRQQFLVLSDSYYPGWEAFIDDRPVTIYRANQAFRAIVIPPGKHEVEFRYRPKSFLYGAWISGVSLIAGVAFVFVSTKRRRKAGINIENENPN
;
A
#
# COMPACT_ATOMS: atom_id res chain seq x y z
N MET A 1 7.09 15.00 10.68
CA MET A 1 7.96 15.21 11.86
C MET A 1 7.17 15.13 13.16
N GLN A 2 5.85 15.37 13.17
CA GLN A 2 5.01 15.29 14.38
C GLN A 2 4.68 13.84 14.80
N ASP A 3 4.70 12.88 13.86
CA ASP A 3 4.16 11.52 14.07
C ASP A 3 4.98 10.63 15.00
N TRP A 4 6.20 11.01 15.39
CA TRP A 4 6.97 10.20 16.35
C TRP A 4 6.34 10.19 17.75
N LEU A 5 5.58 11.23 18.10
CA LEU A 5 4.85 11.23 19.37
C LEU A 5 3.86 10.05 19.42
N GLN A 6 3.44 9.49 18.28
CA GLN A 6 2.61 8.29 18.22
C GLN A 6 3.27 7.03 18.80
N PHE A 7 4.61 6.99 18.93
CA PHE A 7 5.31 5.89 19.61
C PHE A 7 5.06 5.87 21.12
N ILE A 8 4.86 7.06 21.70
CA ILE A 8 4.77 7.27 23.15
C ILE A 8 3.33 7.53 23.58
N LEU A 9 2.62 8.35 22.81
CA LEU A 9 1.25 8.78 23.07
C LEU A 9 0.37 8.21 21.98
N LEU A 10 -0.76 7.62 22.37
CA LEU A 10 -1.70 7.16 21.37
C LEU A 10 -2.34 8.34 20.66
N ASP A 11 -2.21 8.41 19.34
CA ASP A 11 -2.87 9.39 18.48
C ASP A 11 -3.00 10.81 19.10
N PRO A 12 -1.88 11.48 19.41
CA PRO A 12 -1.90 12.76 20.10
C PRO A 12 -2.37 13.92 19.20
N PHE A 13 -2.74 13.61 17.95
CA PHE A 13 -3.18 14.57 16.94
C PHE A 13 -4.56 14.24 16.36
N GLY A 14 -5.30 13.30 16.97
CA GLY A 14 -6.67 12.95 16.60
C GLY A 14 -6.86 12.33 15.20
N TYR A 15 -5.83 11.73 14.61
CA TYR A 15 -5.87 11.07 13.31
C TYR A 15 -6.98 10.02 13.17
N ILE A 16 -7.43 9.40 14.27
CA ILE A 16 -8.49 8.39 14.29
C ILE A 16 -9.87 8.98 13.94
N ALA A 17 -10.09 10.27 14.19
CA ALA A 17 -11.41 10.90 13.99
C ALA A 17 -11.74 11.18 12.52
N PHE A 18 -10.77 11.09 11.62
CA PHE A 18 -10.96 11.41 10.21
C PHE A 18 -10.41 10.29 9.32
N PRO A 19 -11.25 9.68 8.46
CA PRO A 19 -10.78 8.73 7.46
C PRO A 19 -9.93 9.36 6.34
N ARG A 20 -9.68 10.67 6.40
CA ARG A 20 -8.74 11.43 5.55
C ARG A 20 -7.65 12.16 6.36
N SER A 21 -6.83 11.43 7.11
CA SER A 21 -5.50 11.96 7.44
C SER A 21 -4.70 12.18 6.14
N PRO A 22 -3.68 13.06 6.11
CA PRO A 22 -2.82 13.28 4.94
C PRO A 22 -2.10 12.03 4.40
N GLU A 23 -2.27 10.91 5.11
CA GLU A 23 -1.63 9.62 4.90
C GLU A 23 -2.57 8.61 4.23
N GLU A 24 -3.55 9.07 3.43
CA GLU A 24 -4.41 8.21 2.61
C GLU A 24 -3.55 7.13 1.90
N GLY A 25 -3.64 5.89 2.41
CA GLY A 25 -2.91 4.73 1.90
C GLY A 25 -1.88 4.10 2.85
N GLN A 26 -1.65 4.66 4.04
CA GLN A 26 -0.75 4.08 5.04
C GLN A 26 -1.45 3.89 6.40
N ALA A 27 -2.61 3.21 6.42
CA ALA A 27 -3.36 2.92 7.66
C ALA A 27 -2.49 2.25 8.75
N TRP A 28 -1.41 1.56 8.38
CA TRP A 28 -0.43 1.00 9.32
C TRP A 28 0.35 2.07 10.12
N MET A 29 0.42 3.32 9.65
CA MET A 29 1.04 4.42 10.40
C MET A 29 0.32 4.72 11.71
N GLN A 30 -0.98 4.43 11.79
CA GLN A 30 -1.80 4.57 13.00
C GLN A 30 -1.55 3.49 14.07
N SER A 31 -0.72 2.48 13.78
CA SER A 31 -0.47 1.29 14.62
C SER A 31 0.85 1.30 15.41
N HIS A 32 1.60 2.41 15.40
CA HIS A 32 2.97 2.44 15.95
C HIS A 32 3.10 2.69 17.46
N TYR A 33 2.00 2.59 18.22
CA TYR A 33 2.07 2.74 19.67
C TYR A 33 2.84 1.56 20.28
N VAL A 34 4.10 1.81 20.66
CA VAL A 34 4.97 0.85 21.36
C VAL A 34 4.68 0.85 22.85
N GLY A 35 4.13 1.96 23.36
CA GLY A 35 3.82 2.16 24.76
C GLY A 35 4.98 2.78 25.54
N LEU A 36 4.62 3.54 26.57
CA LEU A 36 5.61 4.16 27.47
C LEU A 36 6.38 3.12 28.29
N ILE A 37 5.73 2.01 28.65
CA ILE A 37 6.32 0.95 29.49
C ILE A 37 7.55 0.31 28.83
N PRO A 38 7.50 -0.19 27.56
CA PRO A 38 8.69 -0.72 26.90
C PRO A 38 9.80 0.31 26.71
N LEU A 39 9.47 1.58 26.50
CA LEU A 39 10.46 2.66 26.40
C LEU A 39 11.21 2.86 27.72
N ILE A 40 10.50 2.90 28.85
CA ILE A 40 11.10 3.03 30.18
C ILE A 40 11.99 1.82 30.49
N LEU A 41 11.50 0.60 30.27
CA LEU A 41 12.27 -0.62 30.50
C LEU A 41 13.51 -0.68 29.59
N SER A 42 13.37 -0.28 28.33
CA SER A 42 14.48 -0.16 27.39
C SER A 42 15.52 0.83 27.89
N GLY A 43 15.11 2.01 28.33
CA GLY A 43 16.02 3.00 28.95
C GLY A 43 16.76 2.43 30.15
N TYR A 44 16.05 1.71 31.04
CA TYR A 44 16.65 1.08 32.21
C TYR A 44 17.79 0.10 31.85
N PHE A 45 17.64 -0.65 30.76
CA PHE A 45 18.71 -1.49 30.21
C PHE A 45 19.82 -0.67 29.56
N LEU A 46 19.47 0.21 28.62
CA LEU A 46 20.43 0.90 27.75
C LEU A 46 21.39 1.80 28.54
N PHE A 47 20.91 2.51 29.57
CA PHE A 47 21.77 3.37 30.40
C PHE A 47 22.70 2.61 31.36
N LYS A 48 22.43 1.32 31.64
CA LYS A 48 23.21 0.51 32.59
C LYS A 48 23.92 -0.69 31.96
N GLY A 49 23.80 -0.92 30.65
CA GLY A 49 24.48 -1.98 29.90
C GLY A 49 25.80 -1.47 29.29
N ARG A 50 26.91 -2.20 29.48
CA ARG A 50 28.26 -1.70 29.12
C ARG A 50 28.76 -2.03 27.71
N ARG A 51 28.25 -3.08 27.05
CA ARG A 51 28.77 -3.50 25.72
C ARG A 51 27.75 -3.46 24.59
N LEU A 52 26.53 -3.96 24.80
CA LEU A 52 25.51 -4.02 23.75
C LEU A 52 24.66 -2.75 23.64
N SER A 53 24.60 -1.93 24.69
CA SER A 53 23.77 -0.73 24.70
C SER A 53 24.12 0.27 23.60
N LEU A 54 25.41 0.49 23.34
CA LEU A 54 25.83 1.43 22.29
C LEU A 54 25.37 0.96 20.90
N ALA A 55 25.50 -0.35 20.62
CA ALA A 55 25.03 -0.92 19.36
C ALA A 55 23.50 -0.79 19.22
N PHE A 56 22.75 -1.05 20.28
CA PHE A 56 21.29 -0.95 20.28
C PHE A 56 20.84 0.51 20.11
N ILE A 57 21.46 1.45 20.83
CA ILE A 57 21.22 2.88 20.67
C ILE A 57 21.52 3.31 19.24
N LEU A 58 22.64 2.89 18.67
CA LEU A 58 23.02 3.25 17.30
C LEU A 58 22.03 2.70 16.27
N ILE A 59 21.63 1.42 16.39
CA ILE A 59 20.59 0.83 15.53
C ILE A 59 19.28 1.60 15.70
N ALA A 60 18.85 1.88 16.93
CA ALA A 60 17.63 2.63 17.21
C ALA A 60 17.65 4.03 16.58
N LEU A 61 18.74 4.79 16.77
CA LEU A 61 18.90 6.14 16.23
C LEU A 61 18.96 6.16 14.70
N VAL A 62 19.73 5.25 14.09
CA VAL A 62 19.81 5.14 12.63
C VAL A 62 18.44 4.75 12.05
N SER A 63 17.78 3.75 12.65
CA SER A 63 16.47 3.27 12.21
C SER A 63 15.39 4.35 12.33
N TRP A 64 15.35 5.05 13.46
CA TRP A 64 14.47 6.20 13.67
C TRP A 64 14.74 7.33 12.67
N SER A 65 16.00 7.66 12.46
CA SER A 65 16.42 8.69 11.52
C SER A 65 16.05 8.35 10.06
N LEU A 66 16.24 7.09 9.64
CA LEU A 66 15.79 6.62 8.33
C LEU A 66 14.25 6.59 8.22
N ALA A 67 13.55 6.25 9.29
CA ALA A 67 12.09 6.23 9.33
C ALA A 67 11.46 7.62 9.08
N MET A 68 12.17 8.70 9.43
CA MET A 68 11.74 10.08 9.16
C MET A 68 11.77 10.46 7.67
N GLY A 69 12.34 9.62 6.79
CA GLY A 69 12.37 9.88 5.35
C GLY A 69 13.00 11.24 5.02
N LYS A 70 12.34 12.02 4.15
CA LYS A 70 12.82 13.36 3.75
C LYS A 70 12.99 14.35 4.92
N GLY A 71 12.43 14.08 6.09
CA GLY A 71 12.60 14.92 7.29
C GLY A 71 13.94 14.71 8.02
N SER A 72 14.77 13.75 7.58
CA SER A 72 16.09 13.50 8.17
C SER A 72 17.21 13.62 7.14
N PHE A 73 18.32 14.24 7.54
CA PHE A 73 19.55 14.31 6.75
C PHE A 73 20.10 12.91 6.46
N VAL A 74 19.97 11.94 7.38
CA VAL A 74 20.54 10.60 7.20
C VAL A 74 19.86 9.89 6.04
N TYR A 75 18.52 9.94 6.00
CA TYR A 75 17.78 9.37 4.88
C TYR A 75 18.11 10.08 3.57
N GLN A 76 18.16 11.42 3.56
CA GLN A 76 18.51 12.20 2.37
C GLN A 76 19.91 11.83 1.84
N PHE A 77 20.90 11.72 2.74
CA PHE A 77 22.24 11.27 2.39
C PHE A 77 22.23 9.91 1.72
N PHE A 78 21.58 8.90 2.31
CA PHE A 78 21.49 7.58 1.68
C PHE A 78 20.71 7.61 0.37
N PHE A 79 19.65 8.41 0.29
CA PHE A 79 18.82 8.56 -0.90
C PHE A 79 19.60 9.16 -2.09
N GLU A 80 20.49 10.12 -1.83
CA GLU A 80 21.29 10.79 -2.86
C GLU A 80 22.58 10.05 -3.19
N VAL A 81 23.23 9.46 -2.18
CA VAL A 81 24.59 8.90 -2.31
C VAL A 81 24.56 7.41 -2.63
N LEU A 82 23.62 6.63 -2.09
CA LEU A 82 23.62 5.17 -2.21
C LEU A 82 22.74 4.72 -3.39
N PRO A 83 23.34 4.17 -4.48
CA PRO A 83 22.58 3.73 -5.64
C PRO A 83 21.54 2.66 -5.27
N GLY A 84 20.28 2.88 -5.70
CA GLY A 84 19.18 1.96 -5.44
C GLY A 84 18.47 2.17 -4.10
N PHE A 85 18.95 3.07 -3.22
CA PHE A 85 18.23 3.42 -1.99
C PHE A 85 16.93 4.19 -2.28
N ASP A 86 16.87 4.88 -3.41
CA ASP A 86 15.68 5.53 -3.97
C ASP A 86 14.52 4.55 -4.25
N ARG A 87 14.78 3.24 -4.26
CA ARG A 87 13.78 2.20 -4.44
C ARG A 87 12.98 1.89 -3.16
N PHE A 88 13.45 2.33 -1.98
CA PHE A 88 12.70 2.18 -0.73
C PHE A 88 11.52 3.13 -0.69
N ARG A 89 10.34 2.63 -1.10
CA ARG A 89 9.12 3.43 -1.21
C ARG A 89 8.54 3.98 0.08
N TYR A 90 8.83 3.33 1.20
CA TYR A 90 8.20 3.62 2.49
C TYR A 90 9.27 3.73 3.57
N PRO A 91 9.91 4.92 3.70
CA PRO A 91 10.95 5.15 4.70
C PRO A 91 10.50 4.76 6.11
N VAL A 92 9.23 5.01 6.46
CA VAL A 92 8.65 4.62 7.75
C VAL A 92 8.87 3.15 8.13
N LYS A 93 9.05 2.23 7.17
CA LYS A 93 9.33 0.80 7.47
C LYS A 93 10.66 0.58 8.18
N PHE A 94 11.59 1.53 8.14
CA PHE A 94 12.80 1.51 8.96
C PHE A 94 12.50 1.59 10.46
N ILE A 95 11.24 1.77 10.87
CA ILE A 95 10.83 1.63 12.25
C ILE A 95 10.84 0.20 12.78
N LEU A 96 10.76 -0.82 11.92
CA LEU A 96 10.70 -2.21 12.36
C LEU A 96 11.96 -2.63 13.15
N PRO A 97 13.19 -2.31 12.70
CA PRO A 97 14.38 -2.50 13.54
C PRO A 97 14.35 -1.72 14.86
N LEU A 98 13.80 -0.49 14.88
CA LEU A 98 13.65 0.27 16.13
C LEU A 98 12.74 -0.48 17.11
N ILE A 99 11.59 -0.95 16.65
CA ILE A 99 10.64 -1.73 17.48
C ILE A 99 11.32 -2.99 18.00
N LEU A 100 12.03 -3.72 17.14
CA LEU A 100 12.77 -4.92 17.56
C LEU A 100 13.80 -4.62 18.66
N VAL A 101 14.60 -3.57 18.48
CA VAL A 101 15.58 -3.13 19.49
C VAL A 101 14.88 -2.79 20.80
N LEU A 102 13.81 -1.99 20.76
CA LEU A 102 13.03 -1.61 21.93
C LEU A 102 12.41 -2.84 22.63
N SER A 103 11.88 -3.81 21.89
CA SER A 103 11.33 -5.03 22.49
C SER A 103 12.40 -5.85 23.22
N ILE A 104 13.58 -6.03 22.61
CA ILE A 104 14.67 -6.79 23.24
C ILE A 104 15.24 -6.04 24.45
N SER A 105 15.48 -4.73 24.33
CA SER A 105 15.98 -3.94 25.47
C SER A 105 14.95 -3.81 26.59
N ALA A 106 13.66 -3.76 26.28
CA ALA A 106 12.60 -3.78 27.28
C ALA A 106 12.58 -5.13 28.03
N ALA A 107 12.73 -6.24 27.32
CA ALA A 107 12.80 -7.57 27.94
C ALA A 107 14.01 -7.71 28.88
N TRP A 108 15.19 -7.23 28.47
CA TRP A 108 16.36 -7.22 29.36
C TRP A 108 16.23 -6.21 30.50
N GLY A 109 15.56 -5.07 30.26
CA GLY A 109 15.22 -4.11 31.31
C GLY A 109 14.31 -4.73 32.36
N TRP A 110 13.30 -5.49 31.91
CA TRP A 110 12.42 -6.28 32.76
C TRP A 110 13.19 -7.32 33.55
N ASP A 111 14.01 -8.14 32.89
CA ASP A 111 14.79 -9.21 33.55
C ASP A 111 15.71 -8.65 34.64
N ARG A 112 16.36 -7.52 34.37
CA ARG A 112 17.20 -6.80 35.35
C ARG A 112 16.40 -6.22 36.51
N TYR A 113 15.18 -5.73 36.25
CA TYR A 113 14.31 -5.23 37.31
C TYR A 113 13.78 -6.38 38.17
N TYR A 114 13.34 -7.45 37.50
CA TYR A 114 12.85 -8.67 38.12
C TYR A 114 13.91 -9.26 39.05
N THR A 115 15.15 -9.42 38.61
CA THR A 115 16.25 -9.96 39.44
C THR A 115 16.77 -8.99 40.52
N SER A 116 16.32 -7.73 40.54
CA SER A 116 16.82 -6.75 41.49
C SER A 116 16.33 -6.99 42.92
N ASN A 117 17.22 -6.75 43.89
CA ASN A 117 16.87 -6.89 45.30
C ASN A 117 15.88 -5.79 45.74
N PRO A 118 14.95 -6.13 46.67
CA PRO A 118 14.06 -5.15 47.27
C PRO A 118 14.84 -4.01 47.92
N ASP A 119 14.46 -2.78 47.61
CA ASP A 119 15.06 -1.55 48.15
C ASP A 119 13.92 -0.63 48.60
N ASP A 120 13.89 -0.28 49.88
CA ASP A 120 12.80 0.48 50.48
C ASP A 120 12.67 1.88 49.88
N LYS A 121 13.78 2.51 49.47
CA LYS A 121 13.75 3.80 48.78
C LYS A 121 13.06 3.68 47.43
N LYS A 122 13.34 2.60 46.69
CA LYS A 122 12.68 2.32 45.40
C LYS A 122 11.20 2.00 45.59
N LYS A 123 10.81 1.27 46.64
CA LYS A 123 9.40 0.97 46.92
C LYS A 123 8.60 2.27 47.14
N VAL A 124 9.11 3.18 47.98
CA VAL A 124 8.48 4.48 48.25
C VAL A 124 8.40 5.31 46.97
N MET A 125 9.48 5.35 46.18
CA MET A 125 9.50 6.07 44.90
C MET A 125 8.48 5.52 43.90
N LEU A 126 8.36 4.20 43.77
CA LEU A 126 7.39 3.56 42.86
C LEU A 126 5.95 3.82 43.31
N LEU A 127 5.67 3.71 44.61
CA LEU A 127 4.34 4.00 45.15
C LEU A 127 3.98 5.48 44.95
N GLY A 128 4.89 6.39 45.27
CA GLY A 128 4.70 7.82 45.07
C GLY A 128 4.52 8.19 43.59
N PHE A 129 5.29 7.57 42.70
CA PHE A 129 5.15 7.79 41.26
C PHE A 129 3.83 7.23 40.71
N SER A 130 3.42 6.04 41.13
CA SER A 130 2.12 5.46 40.77
C SER A 130 0.96 6.37 41.23
N ALA A 131 1.03 6.87 42.47
CA ALA A 131 0.04 7.81 43.00
C ALA A 131 0.03 9.14 42.22
N LEU A 132 1.19 9.69 41.88
CA LEU A 132 1.29 10.91 41.06
C LEU A 132 0.61 10.72 39.68
N LEU A 133 0.89 9.62 39.00
CA LEU A 133 0.25 9.30 37.72
C LEU A 133 -1.27 9.17 37.85
N MET A 134 -1.76 8.59 38.95
CA MET A 134 -3.20 8.46 39.22
C MET A 134 -3.85 9.82 39.55
N VAL A 135 -3.15 10.71 40.25
CA VAL A 135 -3.61 12.08 40.48
C VAL A 135 -3.70 12.84 39.16
N LEU A 136 -2.67 12.75 38.31
CA LEU A 136 -2.69 13.37 36.97
C LEU A 136 -3.83 12.81 36.11
N PHE A 137 -4.07 11.50 36.17
CA PHE A 137 -5.22 10.87 35.52
C PHE A 137 -6.54 11.52 35.96
N GLY A 138 -6.77 11.64 37.28
CA GLY A 138 -7.97 12.25 37.84
C GLY A 138 -8.10 13.74 37.51
N LEU A 139 -6.99 14.49 37.49
CA LEU A 139 -6.99 15.90 37.10
C LEU A 139 -7.41 16.10 35.64
N ILE A 140 -6.90 15.28 34.72
CA ILE A 140 -7.34 15.36 33.32
C ILE A 140 -8.83 15.01 33.21
N ASP A 141 -9.34 14.08 34.02
CA ASP A 141 -10.76 13.69 34.00
C ASP A 141 -11.68 14.81 34.46
N ILE A 142 -11.32 15.46 35.57
CA ILE A 142 -12.09 16.56 36.14
C ILE A 142 -12.03 17.81 35.24
N PHE A 143 -10.87 18.11 34.65
CA PHE A 143 -10.62 19.37 33.95
C PHE A 143 -10.55 19.25 32.43
N ASN A 144 -10.96 18.13 31.82
CA ASN A 144 -10.81 17.89 30.38
C ASN A 144 -11.32 19.05 29.49
N ILE A 145 -12.55 19.52 29.71
CA ILE A 145 -13.18 20.60 28.94
C ILE A 145 -12.46 21.93 29.23
N SER A 146 -12.15 22.20 30.50
CA SER A 146 -11.46 23.43 30.91
C SER A 146 -10.05 23.53 30.31
N ILE A 147 -9.33 22.41 30.20
CA ILE A 147 -8.02 22.34 29.54
C ILE A 147 -8.16 22.74 28.06
N ILE A 148 -9.15 22.18 27.35
CA ILE A 148 -9.36 22.50 25.93
C ILE A 148 -9.73 23.98 25.75
N GLN A 149 -10.71 24.46 26.52
CA GLN A 149 -11.14 25.86 26.46
C GLN A 149 -10.00 26.83 26.80
N SER A 150 -9.16 26.50 27.77
CA SER A 150 -7.99 27.30 28.12
C SER A 150 -6.95 27.33 26.99
N LEU A 151 -6.69 26.20 26.33
CA LEU A 151 -5.80 26.15 25.17
C LEU A 151 -6.33 27.02 24.02
N GLU A 152 -7.63 26.91 23.71
CA GLU A 152 -8.28 27.74 22.68
C GLU A 152 -8.24 29.23 23.03
N ALA A 153 -8.52 29.59 24.29
CA ALA A 153 -8.45 30.97 24.78
C ALA A 153 -7.03 31.56 24.69
N ASN A 154 -5.99 30.73 24.84
CA ASN A 154 -4.59 31.11 24.66
C ASN A 154 -4.15 31.08 23.18
N GLY A 155 -5.08 30.99 22.23
CA GLY A 155 -4.80 31.05 20.79
C GLY A 155 -4.32 29.74 20.18
N PHE A 156 -4.37 28.62 20.90
CA PHE A 156 -4.06 27.32 20.32
C PHE A 156 -5.19 26.89 19.37
N GLN A 157 -4.90 26.84 18.08
CA GLN A 157 -5.87 26.41 17.07
C GLN A 157 -5.67 24.92 16.77
N PHE A 158 -6.63 24.09 17.18
CA PHE A 158 -6.64 22.68 16.80
C PHE A 158 -6.92 22.55 15.30
N PRO A 159 -6.07 21.84 14.53
CA PRO A 159 -6.37 21.52 13.14
C PRO A 159 -7.71 20.81 13.01
N ALA A 160 -8.42 20.98 11.89
CA ALA A 160 -9.76 20.40 11.71
C ALA A 160 -9.81 18.87 11.85
N PHE A 161 -8.69 18.18 11.62
CA PHE A 161 -8.57 16.73 11.80
C PHE A 161 -8.26 16.31 13.24
N ASN A 162 -7.82 17.24 14.08
CA ASN A 162 -7.35 16.97 15.43
C ASN A 162 -8.47 17.18 16.44
N GLN A 163 -8.95 16.09 17.05
CA GLN A 163 -9.99 16.12 18.07
C GLN A 163 -9.35 16.17 19.48
N PRO A 164 -9.33 17.34 20.15
CA PRO A 164 -8.61 17.50 21.42
C PRO A 164 -9.13 16.61 22.55
N VAL A 165 -10.44 16.32 22.56
CA VAL A 165 -11.07 15.41 23.54
C VAL A 165 -10.48 13.99 23.41
N ILE A 166 -10.23 13.52 22.20
CA ILE A 166 -9.66 12.19 21.95
C ILE A 166 -8.19 12.15 22.44
N ASN A 167 -7.43 13.21 22.20
CA ASN A 167 -6.04 13.31 22.67
C ASN A 167 -5.97 13.25 24.20
N LEU A 168 -6.85 13.98 24.89
CA LEU A 168 -6.91 13.95 26.36
C LEU A 168 -7.32 12.57 26.88
N SER A 169 -8.32 11.93 26.25
CA SER A 169 -8.72 10.57 26.59
C SER A 169 -7.58 9.55 26.43
N ASN A 170 -6.80 9.67 25.35
CA ASN A 170 -5.62 8.84 25.13
C ASN A 170 -4.51 9.09 26.17
N MET A 171 -4.30 10.35 26.56
CA MET A 171 -3.37 10.73 27.62
C MET A 171 -3.80 10.14 28.97
N GLN A 172 -5.08 10.23 29.32
CA GLN A 172 -5.64 9.60 30.51
C GLN A 172 -5.38 8.09 30.51
N ARG A 173 -5.73 7.41 29.41
CA ARG A 173 -5.53 5.96 29.31
C ARG A 173 -4.07 5.56 29.54
N LEU A 174 -3.12 6.30 28.94
CA LEU A 174 -1.69 6.10 29.16
C LEU A 174 -1.31 6.24 30.64
N LEU A 175 -1.77 7.31 31.31
CA LEU A 175 -1.48 7.57 32.72
C LEU A 175 -2.04 6.47 33.62
N GLY A 176 -3.28 6.04 33.37
CA GLY A 176 -3.96 4.98 34.14
C GLY A 176 -3.23 3.64 34.04
N PHE A 177 -2.94 3.16 32.83
CA PHE A 177 -2.20 1.90 32.66
C PHE A 177 -0.77 1.98 33.19
N SER A 178 -0.08 3.12 33.00
CA SER A 178 1.26 3.33 33.55
C SER A 178 1.24 3.32 35.09
N SER A 179 0.24 3.96 35.71
CA SER A 179 0.08 3.96 37.17
C SER A 179 -0.13 2.55 37.71
N LEU A 180 -1.02 1.76 37.11
CA LEU A 180 -1.27 0.36 37.48
C LEU A 180 -0.03 -0.51 37.28
N PHE A 181 0.69 -0.34 36.18
CA PHE A 181 1.92 -1.08 35.92
C PHE A 181 2.96 -0.82 37.02
N VAL A 182 3.23 0.45 37.33
CA VAL A 182 4.17 0.85 38.39
C VAL A 182 3.69 0.36 39.76
N PHE A 183 2.38 0.36 40.03
CA PHE A 183 1.81 -0.20 41.25
C PHE A 183 2.09 -1.70 41.40
N PHE A 184 1.96 -2.48 40.32
CA PHE A 184 2.29 -3.91 40.35
C PHE A 184 3.79 -4.16 40.47
N LEU A 185 4.65 -3.29 39.91
CA LEU A 185 6.09 -3.34 40.19
C LEU A 185 6.39 -3.11 41.68
N PHE A 186 5.70 -2.15 42.31
CA PHE A 186 5.78 -1.92 43.76
C PHE A 186 5.34 -3.16 44.55
N LEU A 187 4.20 -3.78 44.21
CA LEU A 187 3.72 -4.98 44.89
C LEU A 187 4.69 -6.17 44.71
N MET A 188 5.29 -6.30 43.54
CA MET A 188 6.33 -7.29 43.27
C MET A 188 7.53 -7.12 44.20
N MET A 189 7.98 -5.88 44.45
CA MET A 189 9.07 -5.59 45.40
C MET A 189 8.64 -5.73 46.88
N LYS A 190 7.40 -5.37 47.22
CA LYS A 190 6.86 -5.43 48.58
C LYS A 190 6.62 -6.88 49.04
N HIS A 191 6.22 -7.75 48.11
CA HIS A 191 5.82 -9.12 48.41
C HIS A 191 6.67 -10.15 47.63
N PRO A 192 7.96 -10.34 48.01
CA PRO A 192 8.88 -11.23 47.27
C PRO A 192 8.39 -12.68 47.19
N LYS A 193 7.63 -13.18 48.18
CA LYS A 193 7.02 -14.52 48.16
C LYS A 193 5.94 -14.69 47.08
N LYS A 194 5.31 -13.60 46.63
CA LYS A 194 4.27 -13.58 45.58
C LYS A 194 4.74 -12.84 44.32
N LYS A 195 6.06 -12.73 44.14
CA LYS A 195 6.69 -11.96 43.06
C LYS A 195 6.16 -12.35 41.68
N ASN A 196 6.08 -13.65 41.39
CA ASN A 196 5.60 -14.16 40.11
C ASN A 196 4.15 -13.75 39.81
N LEU A 197 3.29 -13.74 40.83
CA LEU A 197 1.90 -13.33 40.68
C LEU A 197 1.80 -11.85 40.28
N TRP A 198 2.52 -10.98 40.99
CA TRP A 198 2.52 -9.54 40.68
C TRP A 198 3.22 -9.22 39.36
N ALA A 199 4.25 -9.99 39.00
CA ALA A 199 4.88 -9.95 37.69
C ALA A 199 3.86 -10.25 36.58
N CYS A 200 3.05 -11.32 36.72
CA CYS A 200 1.99 -11.64 35.77
C CYS A 200 0.96 -10.51 35.64
N PHE A 201 0.56 -9.88 36.76
CA PHE A 201 -0.35 -8.73 36.71
C PHE A 201 0.26 -7.53 36.00
N ALA A 202 1.53 -7.19 36.26
CA ALA A 202 2.21 -6.10 35.55
C ALA A 202 2.28 -6.37 34.03
N VAL A 203 2.63 -7.59 33.62
CA VAL A 203 2.63 -7.98 32.20
C VAL A 203 1.22 -7.94 31.61
N PHE A 204 0.20 -8.36 32.36
CA PHE A 204 -1.19 -8.30 31.92
C PHE A 204 -1.69 -6.86 31.74
N ILE A 205 -1.34 -5.94 32.64
CA ILE A 205 -1.65 -4.51 32.50
C ILE A 205 -0.97 -3.92 31.26
N PHE A 206 0.29 -4.27 31.01
CA PHE A 206 0.97 -3.88 29.79
C PHE A 206 0.28 -4.43 28.53
N PHE A 207 -0.18 -5.68 28.55
CA PHE A 207 -0.98 -6.25 27.46
C PHE A 207 -2.31 -5.49 27.28
N LEU A 208 -3.02 -5.16 28.35
CA LEU A 208 -4.26 -4.40 28.28
C LEU A 208 -4.04 -3.00 27.71
N ASP A 209 -2.95 -2.32 28.06
CA ASP A 209 -2.59 -1.03 27.46
C ASP A 209 -2.48 -1.15 25.94
N ILE A 210 -1.66 -2.08 25.46
CA ILE A 210 -1.50 -2.30 24.02
C ILE A 210 -2.82 -2.73 23.38
N PHE A 211 -3.57 -3.66 24.00
CA PHE A 211 -4.83 -4.15 23.46
C PHE A 211 -5.85 -3.03 23.31
N PHE A 212 -6.18 -2.31 24.39
CA PHE A 212 -7.15 -1.22 24.36
C PHE A 212 -6.66 -0.01 23.56
N SER A 213 -5.34 0.15 23.41
CA SER A 213 -4.80 1.15 22.49
C SER A 213 -5.03 0.82 21.02
N ASN A 214 -5.31 -0.43 20.68
CA ASN A 214 -5.56 -0.87 19.30
C ASN A 214 -7.01 -1.34 19.07
N TYR A 215 -7.74 -1.63 20.14
CA TYR A 215 -9.13 -2.08 20.08
C TYR A 215 -10.03 -1.03 19.45
N GLY A 216 -10.89 -1.45 18.53
CA GLY A 216 -11.84 -0.57 17.83
C GLY A 216 -11.21 0.40 16.82
N LYS A 217 -9.88 0.37 16.63
CA LYS A 217 -9.21 1.23 15.64
C LYS A 217 -9.28 0.73 14.21
N GLN A 218 -9.33 -0.59 14.03
CA GLN A 218 -9.55 -1.16 12.70
C GLN A 218 -11.05 -1.28 12.47
N GLU A 219 -11.52 -0.82 11.32
CA GLU A 219 -12.90 -1.04 10.89
C GLU A 219 -13.14 -2.55 10.77
N ILE A 220 -13.93 -3.10 11.68
CA ILE A 220 -14.43 -4.47 11.56
C ILE A 220 -15.60 -4.40 10.57
N ASN A 221 -15.30 -4.70 9.32
CA ASN A 221 -16.34 -4.84 8.31
C ASN A 221 -16.95 -6.25 8.41
N ALA A 222 -18.26 -6.32 8.62
CA ALA A 222 -18.97 -7.60 8.67
C ALA A 222 -18.80 -8.36 7.35
N THR A 223 -18.46 -9.65 7.40
CA THR A 223 -18.26 -10.50 6.22
C THR A 223 -19.45 -10.47 5.27
N LYS A 224 -20.68 -10.37 5.81
CA LYS A 224 -21.93 -10.22 5.05
C LYS A 224 -21.92 -9.06 4.05
N ASN A 225 -21.18 -7.98 4.33
CA ASN A 225 -21.06 -6.84 3.41
C ASN A 225 -20.18 -7.16 2.19
N PHE A 226 -19.38 -8.22 2.25
CA PHE A 226 -18.58 -8.74 1.13
C PHE A 226 -19.26 -9.91 0.40
N ASP A 227 -20.23 -10.57 1.03
CA ASP A 227 -20.98 -11.69 0.41
C ASP A 227 -21.98 -11.21 -0.66
N ILE A 228 -22.38 -9.94 -0.63
CA ILE A 228 -23.29 -9.37 -1.63
C ILE A 228 -22.47 -8.96 -2.86
N VAL A 229 -22.48 -9.79 -3.89
CA VAL A 229 -21.93 -9.44 -5.21
C VAL A 229 -22.98 -8.65 -5.99
N PRO A 230 -22.75 -7.37 -6.35
CA PRO A 230 -23.71 -6.59 -7.13
C PRO A 230 -24.03 -7.21 -8.50
N PRO A 231 -25.23 -6.97 -9.06
CA PRO A 231 -25.61 -7.50 -10.37
C PRO A 231 -24.63 -7.13 -11.48
N VAL A 232 -24.14 -5.89 -11.50
CA VAL A 232 -23.12 -5.43 -12.47
C VAL A 232 -21.83 -6.26 -12.37
N THR A 233 -21.39 -6.60 -11.16
CA THR A 233 -20.20 -7.42 -10.95
C THR A 233 -20.43 -8.84 -11.43
N ARG A 234 -21.61 -9.43 -11.16
CA ARG A 234 -21.97 -10.76 -11.67
C ARG A 234 -22.01 -10.80 -13.21
N PHE A 235 -22.57 -9.77 -13.84
CA PHE A 235 -22.57 -9.64 -15.29
C PHE A 235 -21.13 -9.66 -15.85
N LEU A 236 -20.23 -8.85 -15.28
CA LEU A 236 -18.83 -8.79 -15.71
C LEU A 236 -18.10 -10.13 -15.46
N MET A 237 -18.38 -10.82 -14.34
CA MET A 237 -17.76 -12.12 -14.03
C MET A 237 -18.22 -13.25 -14.96
N ASN A 238 -19.34 -13.10 -15.65
CA ASN A 238 -19.85 -14.11 -16.58
C ASN A 238 -19.14 -14.08 -17.94
N ASP A 239 -18.41 -13.01 -18.27
CA ASP A 239 -17.58 -12.96 -19.47
C ASP A 239 -16.23 -13.65 -19.19
N PRO A 240 -15.93 -14.79 -19.85
CA PRO A 240 -14.67 -15.52 -19.64
C PRO A 240 -13.47 -14.85 -20.33
N GLY A 241 -13.70 -13.82 -21.14
CA GLY A 241 -12.67 -13.11 -21.89
C GLY A 241 -11.68 -12.37 -20.99
N LEU A 242 -10.49 -12.12 -21.52
CA LEU A 242 -9.51 -11.25 -20.88
C LEU A 242 -9.74 -9.81 -21.31
N PHE A 243 -10.32 -9.01 -20.43
CA PHE A 243 -10.65 -7.61 -20.68
C PHE A 243 -10.46 -6.72 -19.45
N ARG A 244 -10.43 -5.41 -19.70
CA ARG A 244 -10.47 -4.37 -18.67
C ARG A 244 -11.82 -3.67 -18.65
N VAL A 245 -12.11 -3.04 -17.50
CA VAL A 245 -13.31 -2.26 -17.27
C VAL A 245 -12.90 -0.80 -17.01
N PHE A 246 -13.54 0.14 -17.70
CA PHE A 246 -13.39 1.57 -17.45
C PHE A 246 -14.63 2.13 -16.75
N VAL A 247 -14.43 2.91 -15.71
CA VAL A 247 -15.50 3.45 -14.86
C VAL A 247 -15.47 4.97 -14.92
N THR A 248 -16.56 5.63 -15.32
CA THR A 248 -16.54 7.08 -15.54
C THR A 248 -16.69 7.90 -14.24
N LEU A 249 -16.55 9.24 -14.34
CA LEU A 249 -16.75 10.21 -13.25
C LEU A 249 -18.16 10.19 -12.65
N GLU A 250 -19.16 10.00 -13.51
CA GLU A 250 -20.57 10.14 -13.20
C GLU A 250 -21.10 8.96 -12.37
N THR A 251 -20.29 7.90 -12.23
CA THR A 251 -20.54 6.78 -11.31
C THR A 251 -20.16 7.10 -9.86
N GLU A 252 -19.45 8.21 -9.61
CA GLU A 252 -18.98 8.55 -8.27
C GLU A 252 -20.15 8.93 -7.35
N VAL A 253 -20.19 8.29 -6.19
CA VAL A 253 -21.18 8.53 -5.12
C VAL A 253 -20.67 9.62 -4.19
N LEU A 254 -21.56 10.45 -3.63
CA LEU A 254 -21.19 11.38 -2.57
C LEU A 254 -20.46 10.64 -1.44
N LYS A 255 -19.23 11.08 -1.13
CA LYS A 255 -18.45 10.48 -0.05
C LYS A 255 -19.18 10.74 1.28
N LYS A 256 -19.34 9.69 2.10
CA LYS A 256 -19.85 9.75 3.48
C LYS A 256 -19.17 10.90 4.24
N ASN A 257 -19.94 11.63 5.06
CA ASN A 257 -19.53 12.60 6.11
C ASN A 257 -18.03 12.65 6.44
N GLU A 258 -17.25 13.15 5.51
CA GLU A 258 -15.97 13.74 5.76
C GLU A 258 -16.13 15.16 5.29
N LYS A 259 -15.96 16.13 6.19
CA LYS A 259 -15.80 17.54 5.84
C LYS A 259 -14.54 17.72 4.99
N VAL A 260 -14.48 17.15 3.78
CA VAL A 260 -13.60 17.64 2.72
C VAL A 260 -14.41 18.59 1.90
N THR A 261 -14.81 19.66 2.57
CA THR A 261 -15.27 20.89 1.95
C THR A 261 -14.02 21.72 1.73
N ARG A 262 -13.41 21.61 0.55
CA ARG A 262 -12.43 22.62 0.15
C ARG A 262 -13.23 23.88 -0.21
N LYS A 263 -13.13 24.93 0.62
CA LYS A 263 -13.55 26.27 0.22
C LYS A 263 -12.53 26.78 -0.82
N ILE A 264 -12.85 26.59 -2.09
CA ILE A 264 -12.16 27.31 -3.17
C ILE A 264 -13.07 28.50 -3.49
N ARG A 265 -12.61 29.73 -3.19
CA ARG A 265 -13.35 30.97 -3.48
C ARG A 265 -14.80 31.00 -2.94
N GLY A 266 -15.01 30.49 -1.73
CA GLY A 266 -16.34 30.53 -1.08
C GLY A 266 -17.32 29.43 -1.50
N VAL A 267 -16.97 28.58 -2.48
CA VAL A 267 -17.80 27.45 -2.92
C VAL A 267 -17.49 26.19 -2.10
N GLU A 268 -18.52 25.52 -1.60
CA GLU A 268 -18.43 24.28 -0.84
C GLU A 268 -18.42 23.07 -1.78
N VAL A 269 -17.26 22.41 -1.94
CA VAL A 269 -17.13 21.22 -2.81
C VAL A 269 -17.19 19.94 -1.96
N ARG A 270 -18.20 19.09 -2.15
CA ARG A 270 -18.30 17.75 -1.54
C ARG A 270 -17.59 16.71 -2.42
N GLY A 271 -16.67 15.94 -1.84
CA GLY A 271 -15.96 14.88 -2.58
C GLY A 271 -16.86 13.70 -2.94
N ARG A 272 -16.71 13.14 -4.14
CA ARG A 272 -17.35 11.89 -4.55
C ARG A 272 -16.32 10.75 -4.62
N VAL A 273 -16.76 9.50 -4.50
CA VAL A 273 -15.93 8.29 -4.58
C VAL A 273 -16.62 7.21 -5.38
N LEU A 274 -15.84 6.37 -6.07
CA LEU A 274 -16.39 5.20 -6.74
C LEU A 274 -17.01 4.20 -5.74
N PRO A 275 -18.07 3.47 -6.14
CA PRO A 275 -18.58 2.31 -5.40
C PRO A 275 -17.45 1.34 -5.06
N VAL A 276 -17.60 0.59 -3.96
CA VAL A 276 -16.52 -0.24 -3.37
C VAL A 276 -15.94 -1.23 -4.38
N GLU A 277 -16.79 -1.78 -5.23
CA GLU A 277 -16.50 -2.76 -6.29
C GLU A 277 -15.71 -2.14 -7.44
N PHE A 278 -15.83 -0.82 -7.60
CA PHE A 278 -15.15 -0.03 -8.60
C PHE A 278 -14.07 0.87 -8.02
N ARG A 279 -13.66 0.69 -6.75
CA ARG A 279 -12.57 1.44 -6.12
C ARG A 279 -11.21 1.04 -6.70
N GLY A 280 -10.96 1.45 -7.94
CA GLY A 280 -9.66 1.56 -8.57
C GLY A 280 -9.21 3.01 -8.59
N GLN A 281 -7.92 3.28 -8.37
CA GLN A 281 -7.41 4.65 -8.33
C GLN A 281 -7.41 5.35 -9.70
N ASN A 282 -7.50 4.59 -10.78
CA ASN A 282 -7.26 5.08 -12.14
C ASN A 282 -8.44 4.86 -13.10
N ARG A 283 -9.63 4.51 -12.59
CA ARG A 283 -10.87 4.24 -13.35
C ARG A 283 -10.84 3.09 -14.35
N VAL A 284 -9.67 2.73 -14.89
CA VAL A 284 -9.42 1.49 -15.62
C VAL A 284 -8.96 0.44 -14.62
N GLN A 285 -9.75 -0.63 -14.46
CA GLN A 285 -9.36 -1.73 -13.57
C GLN A 285 -8.26 -2.60 -14.20
N GLN A 286 -7.37 -3.13 -13.36
CA GLN A 286 -6.28 -4.08 -13.71
C GLN A 286 -5.11 -3.56 -14.57
N LEU A 287 -5.10 -2.29 -15.01
CA LEU A 287 -4.00 -1.74 -15.83
C LEU A 287 -2.62 -1.75 -15.11
N ASP A 288 -2.63 -1.73 -13.76
CA ASP A 288 -1.45 -1.53 -12.90
C ASP A 288 -1.17 -2.72 -11.94
N GLY A 289 -2.03 -3.76 -11.93
CA GLY A 289 -2.07 -4.75 -10.83
C GLY A 289 -2.48 -4.13 -9.48
N TRP A 290 -2.32 -4.87 -8.36
CA TRP A 290 -2.49 -4.30 -7.01
C TRP A 290 -1.41 -3.23 -6.77
N ASN A 291 -1.86 -2.00 -6.49
CA ASN A 291 -1.13 -0.72 -6.52
C ASN A 291 0.11 -0.60 -5.60
N VAL A 292 1.15 -1.40 -5.78
CA VAL A 292 2.40 -1.26 -5.00
C VAL A 292 3.46 -0.47 -5.78
N ILE A 293 3.39 -0.44 -7.13
CA ILE A 293 4.43 0.11 -8.01
C ILE A 293 3.88 1.05 -9.09
N ARG A 294 3.50 2.28 -8.71
CA ARG A 294 3.07 3.28 -9.71
C ARG A 294 4.23 3.81 -10.54
N LYS A 295 4.23 3.58 -11.85
CA LYS A 295 5.10 4.31 -12.78
C LYS A 295 4.50 5.67 -13.15
N LYS A 296 5.33 6.72 -13.17
CA LYS A 296 4.92 8.10 -13.49
C LYS A 296 4.30 8.22 -14.89
N SER A 297 4.76 7.42 -15.86
CA SER A 297 4.28 7.43 -17.24
C SER A 297 2.81 6.99 -17.34
N LEU A 298 2.47 5.87 -16.72
CA LEU A 298 1.13 5.30 -16.71
C LEU A 298 0.13 6.17 -15.94
N ARG A 299 0.54 6.71 -14.79
CA ARG A 299 -0.27 7.67 -14.03
C ARG A 299 -0.60 8.93 -14.82
N LYS A 300 0.32 9.43 -15.66
CA LYS A 300 0.06 10.60 -16.52
C LYS A 300 -1.06 10.33 -17.52
N ILE A 301 -0.98 9.19 -18.23
CA ILE A 301 -2.02 8.75 -19.18
C ILE A 301 -3.36 8.64 -18.46
N LEU A 302 -3.39 7.93 -17.34
CA LEU A 302 -4.63 7.67 -16.61
C LEU A 302 -5.28 8.94 -16.03
N ASN A 303 -4.48 9.91 -15.59
CA ASN A 303 -5.00 11.21 -15.15
C ASN A 303 -5.64 11.97 -16.32
N GLN A 304 -5.06 11.91 -17.52
CA GLN A 304 -5.56 12.58 -18.72
C GLN A 304 -6.83 11.90 -19.25
N VAL A 305 -6.85 10.56 -19.29
CA VAL A 305 -8.07 9.76 -19.50
C VAL A 305 -9.12 10.07 -18.44
N GLY A 306 -8.73 10.44 -17.23
CA GLY A 306 -9.68 10.92 -16.22
C GLY A 306 -10.39 12.22 -16.61
N ALA A 307 -9.76 13.10 -17.39
CA ALA A 307 -10.18 14.49 -17.60
C ALA A 307 -10.81 14.81 -18.96
N ALA A 308 -10.48 14.07 -20.03
CA ALA A 308 -11.00 14.35 -21.38
C ALA A 308 -12.51 14.01 -21.53
N PRO A 309 -13.18 14.34 -22.64
CA PRO A 309 -14.47 13.74 -23.03
C PRO A 309 -14.33 12.23 -23.33
N LEU A 310 -15.43 11.47 -23.27
CA LEU A 310 -15.37 10.01 -23.48
C LEU A 310 -14.91 9.64 -24.90
N GLU A 311 -15.39 10.35 -25.92
CA GLU A 311 -15.03 10.15 -27.33
C GLU A 311 -13.51 10.21 -27.56
N ASN A 312 -12.85 11.24 -27.04
CA ASN A 312 -11.39 11.42 -27.12
C ASN A 312 -10.59 10.32 -26.40
N LYS A 313 -11.22 9.54 -25.53
CA LYS A 313 -10.56 8.44 -24.81
C LYS A 313 -10.77 7.10 -25.49
N LEU A 314 -11.74 6.96 -26.39
CA LEU A 314 -12.10 5.66 -26.97
C LEU A 314 -10.90 4.98 -27.64
N PRO A 315 -10.03 5.66 -28.42
CA PRO A 315 -8.82 5.02 -28.98
C PRO A 315 -7.89 4.44 -27.92
N LEU A 316 -7.67 5.18 -26.84
CA LEU A 316 -6.80 4.79 -25.74
C LEU A 316 -7.41 3.68 -24.88
N LEU A 317 -8.72 3.72 -24.63
CA LEU A 317 -9.46 2.65 -23.94
C LEU A 317 -9.46 1.36 -24.78
N ARG A 318 -9.67 1.51 -26.10
CA ARG A 318 -9.56 0.43 -27.08
C ARG A 318 -8.18 -0.24 -27.03
N MET A 319 -7.10 0.54 -27.11
CA MET A 319 -5.73 0.03 -26.97
C MET A 319 -5.52 -0.64 -25.60
N ALA A 320 -6.07 -0.07 -24.54
CA ALA A 320 -5.96 -0.60 -23.19
C ALA A 320 -6.85 -1.83 -22.93
N ASN A 321 -7.36 -2.51 -23.97
CA ASN A 321 -8.17 -3.72 -23.85
C ASN A 321 -9.41 -3.51 -22.96
N VAL A 322 -9.98 -2.31 -22.98
CA VAL A 322 -11.21 -1.99 -22.26
C VAL A 322 -12.40 -2.43 -23.10
N LYS A 323 -13.02 -3.55 -22.71
CA LYS A 323 -14.23 -4.08 -23.34
C LYS A 323 -15.50 -3.45 -22.79
N TYR A 324 -15.52 -3.16 -21.49
CA TYR A 324 -16.72 -2.63 -20.82
C TYR A 324 -16.50 -1.26 -20.21
N ILE A 325 -17.44 -0.36 -20.45
CA ILE A 325 -17.51 0.99 -19.87
C ILE A 325 -18.69 1.03 -18.90
N VAL A 326 -18.43 1.33 -17.64
CA VAL A 326 -19.43 1.42 -16.57
C VAL A 326 -19.76 2.89 -16.32
N HIS A 327 -21.04 3.23 -16.42
CA HIS A 327 -21.56 4.58 -16.27
C HIS A 327 -22.80 4.60 -15.36
N GLY A 328 -22.99 5.69 -14.60
CA GLY A 328 -24.11 5.82 -13.63
C GLY A 328 -25.39 6.39 -14.24
N THR A 329 -25.29 7.00 -15.42
CA THR A 329 -26.41 7.60 -16.16
C THR A 329 -26.52 6.97 -17.56
N PRO A 330 -27.56 7.28 -18.34
CA PRO A 330 -27.54 7.00 -19.77
C PRO A 330 -26.41 7.78 -20.45
N LEU A 331 -25.55 7.11 -21.24
CA LEU A 331 -24.54 7.79 -22.05
C LEU A 331 -25.20 8.40 -23.28
N PRO A 332 -24.86 9.64 -23.67
CA PRO A 332 -25.39 10.28 -24.88
C PRO A 332 -24.64 9.85 -26.15
N LEU A 333 -24.18 8.59 -26.22
CA LEU A 333 -23.34 8.09 -27.31
C LEU A 333 -24.04 6.92 -28.00
N ASP A 334 -24.52 7.14 -29.22
CA ASP A 334 -25.26 6.14 -30.01
C ASP A 334 -24.39 4.94 -30.44
N ASN A 335 -23.05 5.10 -30.42
CA ASN A 335 -22.09 4.09 -30.89
C ASN A 335 -21.63 3.10 -29.81
N LEU A 336 -22.10 3.22 -28.57
CA LEU A 336 -21.79 2.30 -27.48
C LEU A 336 -23.04 1.49 -27.11
N PRO A 337 -23.15 0.23 -27.54
CA PRO A 337 -24.31 -0.60 -27.20
C PRO A 337 -24.39 -0.84 -25.69
N LEU A 338 -25.60 -0.67 -25.14
CA LEU A 338 -25.90 -1.02 -23.76
C LEU A 338 -25.91 -2.55 -23.62
N ALA A 339 -24.98 -3.10 -22.85
CA ALA A 339 -24.83 -4.53 -22.63
C ALA A 339 -25.57 -5.00 -21.36
N PHE A 340 -25.66 -4.14 -20.34
CA PHE A 340 -26.34 -4.44 -19.09
C PHE A 340 -26.80 -3.18 -18.37
N GLU A 341 -27.94 -3.25 -17.69
CA GLU A 341 -28.45 -2.21 -16.81
C GLU A 341 -28.99 -2.85 -15.52
N GLU A 342 -28.63 -2.27 -14.38
CA GLU A 342 -29.16 -2.71 -13.10
C GLU A 342 -30.65 -2.39 -12.99
N SER A 343 -31.42 -3.32 -12.41
CA SER A 343 -32.87 -3.25 -12.41
C SER A 343 -33.43 -2.24 -11.38
N PRO A 344 -34.63 -1.69 -11.61
CA PRO A 344 -35.32 -0.85 -10.61
C PRO A 344 -35.55 -1.55 -9.27
N GLU A 345 -35.73 -2.88 -9.24
CA GLU A 345 -35.86 -3.65 -8.00
C GLU A 345 -34.57 -3.64 -7.19
N TYR A 346 -33.42 -3.70 -7.86
CA TYR A 346 -32.12 -3.56 -7.20
C TYR A 346 -31.96 -2.15 -6.61
N ARG A 347 -32.47 -1.11 -7.29
CA ARG A 347 -32.50 0.24 -6.74
C ARG A 347 -33.27 0.31 -5.42
N GLN A 348 -34.47 -0.29 -5.37
CA GLN A 348 -35.28 -0.33 -4.16
C GLN A 348 -34.57 -1.10 -3.03
N MET A 349 -33.88 -2.20 -3.36
CA MET A 349 -33.05 -2.95 -2.41
C MET A 349 -31.93 -2.08 -1.83
N LEU A 350 -31.25 -1.30 -2.68
CA LEU A 350 -30.20 -0.39 -2.26
C LEU A 350 -30.76 0.73 -1.38
N GLU A 351 -31.86 1.38 -1.76
CA GLU A 351 -32.48 2.46 -0.96
C GLU A 351 -32.95 1.99 0.43
N LYS A 352 -33.39 0.74 0.54
CA LYS A 352 -33.79 0.13 1.81
C LYS A 352 -32.61 -0.16 2.74
N ASN A 353 -31.47 -0.56 2.19
CA ASN A 353 -30.34 -1.10 2.97
C ASN A 353 -29.12 -0.16 3.03
N VAL A 354 -29.06 0.83 2.14
CA VAL A 354 -27.92 1.73 1.95
C VAL A 354 -28.41 3.17 2.05
N LYS A 355 -27.93 3.89 3.07
CA LYS A 355 -28.34 5.28 3.37
C LYS A 355 -28.12 6.28 2.22
N HIS A 356 -27.12 6.03 1.36
CA HIS A 356 -26.82 6.82 0.16
C HIS A 356 -26.44 5.88 -0.99
N PRO A 357 -27.43 5.30 -1.69
CA PRO A 357 -27.16 4.28 -2.69
C PRO A 357 -26.46 4.87 -3.92
N PRO A 358 -25.49 4.16 -4.53
CA PRO A 358 -24.90 4.55 -5.79
C PRO A 358 -25.97 4.69 -6.89
N PRO A 359 -25.71 5.46 -7.97
CA PRO A 359 -26.58 5.41 -9.14
C PRO A 359 -26.67 3.97 -9.67
N LEU A 360 -27.78 3.62 -10.34
CA LEU A 360 -27.86 2.33 -11.03
C LEU A 360 -26.77 2.27 -12.11
N MET A 361 -26.03 1.17 -12.10
CA MET A 361 -24.94 0.97 -13.03
C MET A 361 -25.46 0.50 -14.38
N ARG A 362 -24.91 1.10 -15.42
CA ARG A 362 -25.06 0.66 -16.81
C ARG A 362 -23.71 0.25 -17.34
N VAL A 363 -23.68 -0.87 -18.05
CA VAL A 363 -22.50 -1.38 -18.72
C VAL A 363 -22.71 -1.24 -20.21
N TYR A 364 -21.80 -0.53 -20.85
CA TYR A 364 -21.74 -0.37 -22.29
C TYR A 364 -20.58 -1.20 -22.82
N GLU A 365 -20.81 -1.91 -23.92
CA GLU A 365 -19.76 -2.64 -24.61
C GLU A 365 -19.02 -1.70 -25.56
N ASN A 366 -17.69 -1.78 -25.57
CA ASN A 366 -16.83 -1.11 -26.51
C ASN A 366 -16.59 -2.06 -27.70
N PRO A 367 -17.33 -1.93 -28.81
CA PRO A 367 -17.28 -2.90 -29.90
C PRO A 367 -15.94 -2.91 -30.63
N ILE A 368 -15.20 -1.81 -30.54
CA ILE A 368 -13.89 -1.65 -31.19
C ILE A 368 -12.73 -2.09 -30.30
N HIS A 369 -12.95 -2.57 -29.06
CA HIS A 369 -11.86 -2.91 -28.15
C HIS A 369 -10.83 -3.87 -28.78
N LEU A 370 -9.55 -3.67 -28.45
CA LEU A 370 -8.49 -4.58 -28.89
C LEU A 370 -8.24 -5.65 -27.84
N GLY A 371 -7.70 -6.78 -28.29
CA GLY A 371 -7.19 -7.82 -27.41
C GLY A 371 -6.04 -7.32 -26.54
N ARG A 372 -5.62 -8.13 -25.57
CA ARG A 372 -4.50 -7.77 -24.69
C ARG A 372 -3.18 -7.57 -25.44
N ALA A 373 -3.05 -8.19 -26.61
CA ALA A 373 -2.04 -7.88 -27.61
C ALA A 373 -2.69 -7.73 -29.00
N PHE A 374 -2.13 -6.87 -29.84
CA PHE A 374 -2.62 -6.60 -31.19
C PHE A 374 -1.48 -6.16 -32.12
N LEU A 375 -1.72 -6.20 -33.43
CA LEU A 375 -0.72 -5.83 -34.45
C LEU A 375 -0.88 -4.37 -34.86
N ALA A 376 0.24 -3.69 -35.11
CA ALA A 376 0.26 -2.32 -35.58
C ALA A 376 1.29 -2.12 -36.70
N GLY A 377 0.86 -1.50 -37.79
CA GLY A 377 1.64 -1.49 -39.04
C GLY A 377 2.75 -0.44 -39.11
N ASN A 378 2.51 0.76 -38.58
CA ASN A 378 3.43 1.89 -38.65
C ASN A 378 3.91 2.31 -37.25
N CYS A 379 5.04 3.02 -37.21
CA CYS A 379 5.44 3.78 -36.03
C CYS A 379 5.88 5.19 -36.39
N GLN A 380 5.82 6.08 -35.40
CA GLN A 380 6.34 7.43 -35.46
C GLN A 380 7.17 7.71 -34.20
N THR A 381 8.29 8.41 -34.37
CA THR A 381 9.13 8.82 -33.25
C THR A 381 8.57 10.11 -32.63
N ILE A 382 8.16 10.06 -31.36
CA ILE A 382 7.72 11.22 -30.60
C ILE A 382 8.44 11.20 -29.24
N SER A 383 9.39 12.10 -29.06
CA SER A 383 10.15 12.26 -27.81
C SER A 383 9.50 13.25 -26.85
N ASP A 384 8.78 14.25 -27.35
CA ASP A 384 8.07 15.22 -26.52
C ASP A 384 6.82 14.61 -25.87
N ALA A 385 6.77 14.68 -24.54
CA ALA A 385 5.70 14.06 -23.78
C ALA A 385 4.36 14.79 -23.95
N THR A 386 4.33 16.07 -24.28
CA THR A 386 3.09 16.84 -24.43
C THR A 386 2.45 16.53 -25.78
N GLN A 387 3.25 16.55 -26.85
CA GLN A 387 2.88 16.14 -28.18
C GLN A 387 2.31 14.71 -28.17
N LEU A 388 3.03 13.77 -27.55
CA LEU A 388 2.58 12.38 -27.44
C LEU A 388 1.19 12.25 -26.78
N ASN A 389 0.91 13.01 -25.72
CA ASN A 389 -0.41 12.94 -25.08
C ASN A 389 -1.52 13.48 -25.98
N ASN A 390 -1.24 14.54 -26.74
CA ASN A 390 -2.21 15.13 -27.65
C ASN A 390 -2.57 14.14 -28.77
N GLU A 391 -1.57 13.44 -29.31
CA GLU A 391 -1.79 12.40 -30.31
C GLU A 391 -2.57 11.20 -29.75
N LEU A 392 -2.26 10.74 -28.54
CA LEU A 392 -2.97 9.61 -27.91
C LEU A 392 -4.43 9.92 -27.55
N LEU A 393 -4.81 11.19 -27.46
CA LEU A 393 -6.18 11.67 -27.19
C LEU A 393 -6.89 12.17 -28.46
N ASN A 394 -6.24 12.06 -29.61
CA ASN A 394 -6.85 12.37 -30.89
C ASN A 394 -7.88 11.26 -31.23
N PRO A 395 -9.16 11.59 -31.43
CA PRO A 395 -10.19 10.60 -31.81
C PRO A 395 -9.84 9.81 -33.07
N GLU A 396 -9.06 10.41 -33.98
CA GLU A 396 -8.64 9.81 -35.26
C GLU A 396 -7.41 8.90 -35.13
N TRP A 397 -6.75 8.87 -33.96
CA TRP A 397 -5.60 8.00 -33.76
C TRP A 397 -6.04 6.54 -33.66
N ASP A 398 -5.57 5.70 -34.60
CA ASP A 398 -5.78 4.25 -34.55
C ASP A 398 -4.54 3.53 -34.00
N PRO A 399 -4.61 2.85 -32.84
CA PRO A 399 -3.51 2.07 -32.30
C PRO A 399 -3.08 0.90 -33.20
N GLU A 400 -3.95 0.37 -34.06
CA GLU A 400 -3.57 -0.66 -35.05
C GLU A 400 -2.79 -0.10 -36.24
N ILE A 401 -2.74 1.22 -36.40
CA ILE A 401 -1.95 1.89 -37.45
C ILE A 401 -0.68 2.46 -36.83
N TRP A 402 -0.80 3.33 -35.83
CA TRP A 402 0.30 4.16 -35.34
C TRP A 402 0.76 3.77 -33.94
N VAL A 403 2.01 3.31 -33.84
CA VAL A 403 2.74 3.15 -32.58
C VAL A 403 3.69 4.32 -32.38
N TYR A 404 3.57 5.02 -31.26
CA TYR A 404 4.49 6.09 -30.90
C TYR A 404 5.63 5.58 -30.02
N LEU A 405 6.86 5.81 -30.47
CA LEU A 405 8.09 5.38 -29.81
C LEU A 405 8.99 6.58 -29.49
N PRO A 406 9.77 6.55 -28.40
CA PRO A 406 10.73 7.62 -28.12
C PRO A 406 11.92 7.61 -29.08
N GLU A 407 12.27 6.44 -29.61
CA GLU A 407 13.39 6.20 -30.52
C GLU A 407 12.95 5.17 -31.57
N SER A 408 13.47 5.32 -32.79
CA SER A 408 13.15 4.42 -33.91
C SER A 408 13.88 3.09 -33.78
N PRO A 409 13.19 1.94 -33.90
CA PRO A 409 13.83 0.64 -33.98
C PRO A 409 14.76 0.54 -35.19
N PRO A 410 15.92 -0.13 -35.07
CA PRO A 410 16.79 -0.40 -36.21
C PRO A 410 16.15 -1.37 -37.21
N ASP A 411 15.41 -2.37 -36.71
CA ASP A 411 14.86 -3.44 -37.54
C ASP A 411 13.63 -2.98 -38.34
N LEU A 412 12.86 -2.03 -37.80
CA LEU A 412 11.67 -1.45 -38.45
C LEU A 412 11.64 0.07 -38.19
N PRO A 413 12.30 0.87 -39.06
CA PRO A 413 12.39 2.30 -38.88
C PRO A 413 11.02 2.99 -38.89
N CYS A 414 10.83 3.96 -38.00
CA CYS A 414 9.61 4.75 -37.95
C CYS A 414 9.50 5.70 -39.14
N LEU A 415 8.26 5.86 -39.61
CA LEU A 415 7.93 6.61 -40.80
C LEU A 415 7.69 8.09 -40.47
N SER A 416 7.72 8.93 -41.51
CA SER A 416 7.27 10.32 -41.41
C SER A 416 5.75 10.39 -41.15
N PRO A 417 5.24 11.46 -40.50
CA PRO A 417 3.80 11.59 -40.21
C PRO A 417 2.91 11.61 -41.45
N THR A 418 3.47 11.95 -42.61
CA THR A 418 2.78 11.98 -43.91
C THR A 418 2.82 10.65 -44.67
N ALA A 419 3.46 9.63 -44.10
CA ALA A 419 3.52 8.31 -44.73
C ALA A 419 2.13 7.67 -44.77
N THR A 420 1.92 6.82 -45.77
CA THR A 420 0.67 6.08 -45.93
C THR A 420 0.37 5.28 -44.66
N ALA A 421 -0.82 5.49 -44.11
CA ALA A 421 -1.31 4.77 -42.94
C ALA A 421 -1.51 3.30 -43.30
N VAL A 422 -0.74 2.41 -42.68
CA VAL A 422 -0.88 0.96 -42.89
C VAL A 422 -1.32 0.30 -41.59
N LYS A 423 -2.50 -0.31 -41.62
CA LYS A 423 -3.08 -1.02 -40.49
C LYS A 423 -2.40 -2.37 -40.29
N GLY A 424 -2.12 -2.74 -39.05
CA GLY A 424 -1.56 -4.04 -38.70
C GLY A 424 -2.45 -5.17 -39.19
N GLU A 425 -1.84 -6.23 -39.71
CA GLU A 425 -2.56 -7.29 -40.42
C GLU A 425 -2.05 -8.67 -40.02
N GLY A 426 -2.96 -9.54 -39.59
CA GLY A 426 -2.63 -10.85 -39.08
C GLY A 426 -3.53 -11.29 -37.94
N THR A 427 -3.14 -12.36 -37.24
CA THR A 427 -3.86 -12.87 -36.06
C THR A 427 -2.96 -12.94 -34.85
N VAL A 428 -3.53 -12.68 -33.67
CA VAL A 428 -2.84 -12.79 -32.38
C VAL A 428 -3.73 -13.60 -31.45
N LYS A 429 -3.29 -14.80 -31.05
CA LYS A 429 -4.01 -15.67 -30.09
C LYS A 429 -3.18 -15.84 -28.83
N LEU A 430 -3.74 -15.48 -27.67
CA LEU A 430 -3.13 -15.77 -26.37
C LEU A 430 -3.25 -17.28 -26.06
N ILE A 431 -2.12 -17.95 -25.79
CA ILE A 431 -2.06 -19.39 -25.50
C ILE A 431 -2.44 -19.62 -24.04
N GLY A 432 -3.49 -20.41 -23.73
CA GLY A 432 -3.89 -20.70 -22.35
C GLY A 432 -4.95 -19.75 -21.76
N ALA A 433 -5.58 -18.92 -22.60
CA ALA A 433 -6.69 -18.03 -22.21
C ALA A 433 -8.06 -18.72 -22.11
N GLU A 434 -8.18 -19.95 -22.63
CA GLU A 434 -9.42 -20.71 -22.59
C GLU A 434 -9.57 -21.39 -21.22
N LYS A 435 -10.21 -20.71 -20.26
CA LYS A 435 -10.71 -21.35 -19.04
C LYS A 435 -12.19 -21.65 -19.16
N THR A 436 -12.55 -22.92 -19.05
CA THR A 436 -13.92 -23.38 -18.81
C THR A 436 -14.30 -22.98 -17.38
N ILE A 437 -15.08 -21.92 -17.22
CA ILE A 437 -15.64 -21.55 -15.91
C ILE A 437 -16.79 -22.51 -15.62
N THR A 438 -16.58 -23.53 -14.77
CA THR A 438 -17.69 -24.30 -14.19
C THR A 438 -18.35 -23.47 -13.09
N ALA A 439 -19.60 -23.06 -13.32
CA ALA A 439 -20.35 -22.05 -12.59
C ALA A 439 -20.76 -22.40 -11.13
N LYS A 440 -19.91 -22.99 -10.30
CA LYS A 440 -20.35 -23.50 -8.98
C LYS A 440 -19.41 -23.37 -7.77
N SER A 441 -18.47 -22.43 -7.74
CA SER A 441 -17.85 -22.04 -6.46
C SER A 441 -17.66 -20.53 -6.32
N PRO A 442 -17.96 -19.93 -5.15
CA PRO A 442 -17.58 -18.56 -4.80
C PRO A 442 -16.09 -18.44 -4.43
N ASP A 443 -15.31 -19.52 -4.52
CA ASP A 443 -13.86 -19.47 -4.31
C ASP A 443 -13.21 -18.59 -5.38
N PRO A 444 -12.22 -17.75 -5.01
CA PRO A 444 -11.46 -16.97 -5.97
C PRO A 444 -10.88 -17.92 -7.00
N VAL A 445 -11.30 -17.77 -8.26
CA VAL A 445 -10.79 -18.50 -9.41
C VAL A 445 -9.26 -18.35 -9.39
N SER A 446 -8.57 -19.38 -8.89
CA SER A 446 -7.13 -19.47 -8.98
C SER A 446 -6.80 -19.40 -10.47
N SER A 447 -5.91 -18.50 -10.87
CA SER A 447 -5.50 -18.32 -12.26
C SER A 447 -4.51 -19.42 -12.69
N ASP A 448 -4.90 -20.68 -12.51
CA ASP A 448 -4.06 -21.87 -12.73
C ASP A 448 -3.82 -22.23 -14.22
N GLY A 449 -3.51 -21.26 -15.06
CA GLY A 449 -3.08 -21.51 -16.45
C GLY A 449 -1.76 -20.83 -16.83
N PHE A 450 -1.32 -19.85 -16.05
CA PHE A 450 -0.07 -19.11 -16.29
C PHE A 450 0.67 -18.93 -14.98
N ALA A 451 1.98 -19.20 -14.98
CA ALA A 451 2.83 -18.71 -13.90
C ALA A 451 2.77 -17.17 -13.91
N PRO A 452 2.51 -16.51 -12.76
CA PRO A 452 2.53 -15.05 -12.68
C PRO A 452 3.85 -14.52 -13.26
N GLY A 453 3.76 -13.71 -14.32
CA GLY A 453 4.94 -13.13 -14.99
C GLY A 453 5.31 -13.75 -16.34
N GLU A 454 4.50 -14.66 -16.90
CA GLU A 454 4.72 -15.20 -18.26
C GLU A 454 3.48 -15.01 -19.16
N TYR A 455 3.70 -14.67 -20.43
CA TYR A 455 2.66 -14.58 -21.47
C TYR A 455 3.15 -15.22 -22.76
N ARG A 456 2.29 -15.99 -23.44
CA ARG A 456 2.60 -16.61 -24.72
C ARG A 456 1.52 -16.34 -25.76
N PHE A 457 1.92 -15.97 -26.96
CA PHE A 457 1.03 -15.64 -28.06
C PHE A 457 1.44 -16.43 -29.30
N LEU A 458 0.45 -16.97 -30.02
CA LEU A 458 0.62 -17.38 -31.41
C LEU A 458 0.29 -16.18 -32.28
N VAL A 459 1.24 -15.76 -33.09
CA VAL A 459 1.11 -14.60 -33.98
C VAL A 459 1.27 -15.06 -35.41
N ASP A 460 0.30 -14.79 -36.27
CA ASP A 460 0.42 -14.95 -37.72
C ASP A 460 0.47 -13.55 -38.33
N SER A 461 1.63 -13.14 -38.80
CA SER A 461 1.92 -11.77 -39.24
C SER A 461 2.06 -11.72 -40.75
N VAL A 462 1.30 -10.89 -41.45
CA VAL A 462 1.36 -10.81 -42.93
C VAL A 462 2.64 -10.10 -43.41
N ARG A 463 3.16 -9.17 -42.61
CA ARG A 463 4.37 -8.41 -42.92
C ARG A 463 5.19 -8.12 -41.66
N GLN A 464 6.35 -7.51 -41.84
CA GLN A 464 7.09 -6.99 -40.69
C GLN A 464 6.33 -5.80 -40.09
N GLN A 465 6.02 -5.87 -38.80
CA GLN A 465 5.17 -4.89 -38.10
C GLN A 465 5.39 -4.95 -36.58
N PHE A 466 4.62 -4.22 -35.80
CA PHE A 466 4.67 -4.27 -34.34
C PHE A 466 3.64 -5.21 -33.76
N LEU A 467 4.04 -6.01 -32.76
CA LEU A 467 3.12 -6.59 -31.79
C LEU A 467 3.11 -5.69 -30.55
N VAL A 468 1.97 -5.09 -30.24
CA VAL A 468 1.79 -4.20 -29.08
C VAL A 468 1.05 -4.94 -27.98
N LEU A 469 1.55 -4.85 -26.76
CA LEU A 469 0.92 -5.40 -25.56
C LEU A 469 0.35 -4.25 -24.72
N SER A 470 -0.92 -4.36 -24.36
CA SER A 470 -1.64 -3.40 -23.54
C SER A 470 -1.26 -3.46 -22.05
N ASP A 471 -0.06 -3.95 -21.72
CA ASP A 471 0.47 -4.01 -20.37
C ASP A 471 1.59 -2.98 -20.16
N SER A 472 1.72 -2.53 -18.92
CA SER A 472 2.73 -1.55 -18.50
C SER A 472 4.17 -1.94 -18.85
N TYR A 473 4.89 -1.03 -19.51
CA TYR A 473 6.33 -1.12 -19.74
C TYR A 473 7.11 -1.02 -18.41
N TYR A 474 7.69 -2.12 -17.97
CA TYR A 474 8.43 -2.22 -16.72
C TYR A 474 9.78 -2.93 -16.90
N PRO A 475 10.87 -2.51 -16.22
CA PRO A 475 12.17 -3.18 -16.37
C PRO A 475 12.12 -4.60 -15.79
N GLY A 476 12.81 -5.54 -16.44
CA GLY A 476 12.82 -6.95 -16.04
C GLY A 476 11.92 -7.85 -16.89
N TRP A 477 11.13 -7.29 -17.81
CA TRP A 477 10.51 -8.07 -18.87
C TRP A 477 11.53 -8.40 -19.97
N GLU A 478 11.52 -9.65 -20.41
CA GLU A 478 12.25 -10.19 -21.55
C GLU A 478 11.22 -10.72 -22.56
N ALA A 479 11.52 -10.60 -23.86
CA ALA A 479 10.66 -11.08 -24.93
C ALA A 479 11.43 -11.99 -25.88
N PHE A 480 10.76 -13.00 -26.40
CA PHE A 480 11.30 -13.99 -27.31
C PHE A 480 10.35 -14.22 -28.48
N ILE A 481 10.89 -14.39 -29.68
CA ILE A 481 10.18 -14.84 -30.88
C ILE A 481 10.84 -16.16 -31.29
N ASP A 482 10.10 -17.26 -31.25
CA ASP A 482 10.60 -18.62 -31.52
C ASP A 482 11.90 -18.92 -30.73
N ASP A 483 11.85 -18.69 -29.41
CA ASP A 483 12.96 -18.81 -28.44
C ASP A 483 14.14 -17.84 -28.64
N ARG A 484 14.10 -16.92 -29.61
CA ARG A 484 15.16 -15.93 -29.84
C ARG A 484 14.84 -14.61 -29.13
N PRO A 485 15.78 -14.05 -28.35
CA PRO A 485 15.52 -12.82 -27.61
C PRO A 485 15.33 -11.63 -28.55
N VAL A 486 14.36 -10.77 -28.24
CA VAL A 486 14.07 -9.53 -28.99
C VAL A 486 13.95 -8.32 -28.08
N THR A 487 14.22 -7.14 -28.63
CA THR A 487 14.15 -5.87 -27.90
C THR A 487 12.70 -5.47 -27.65
N ILE A 488 12.38 -5.16 -26.39
CA ILE A 488 11.08 -4.58 -26.00
C ILE A 488 11.18 -3.05 -26.04
N TYR A 489 10.30 -2.43 -26.82
CA TYR A 489 10.17 -0.98 -26.93
C TYR A 489 9.06 -0.46 -26.01
N ARG A 490 9.23 0.78 -25.51
CA ARG A 490 8.18 1.51 -24.80
C ARG A 490 7.28 2.20 -25.82
N ALA A 491 6.14 1.59 -26.08
CA ALA A 491 5.10 2.10 -26.97
C ALA A 491 4.09 2.98 -26.25
N ASN A 492 3.57 3.98 -26.96
CA ASN A 492 2.39 4.76 -26.56
C ASN A 492 2.48 5.20 -25.09
N GLN A 493 3.64 5.76 -24.73
CA GLN A 493 4.04 6.28 -23.41
C GLN A 493 4.20 5.26 -22.26
N ALA A 494 3.37 4.22 -22.17
CA ALA A 494 3.38 3.30 -21.04
C ALA A 494 3.26 1.81 -21.40
N PHE A 495 3.11 1.46 -22.68
CA PHE A 495 2.87 0.09 -23.15
C PHE A 495 4.13 -0.55 -23.72
N ARG A 496 4.08 -1.85 -24.00
CA ARG A 496 5.20 -2.61 -24.56
C ARG A 496 4.94 -2.92 -26.03
N ALA A 497 5.98 -2.88 -26.85
CA ALA A 497 5.90 -3.37 -28.23
C ALA A 497 7.18 -4.13 -28.60
N ILE A 498 7.06 -5.09 -29.52
CA ILE A 498 8.18 -5.74 -30.19
C ILE A 498 7.96 -5.69 -31.70
N VAL A 499 9.04 -5.78 -32.48
CA VAL A 499 8.95 -5.95 -33.94
C VAL A 499 8.77 -7.44 -34.23
N ILE A 500 7.74 -7.80 -35.00
CA ILE A 500 7.45 -9.18 -35.42
C ILE A 500 7.70 -9.30 -36.94
N PRO A 501 8.48 -10.30 -37.40
CA PRO A 501 8.66 -10.59 -38.83
C PRO A 501 7.39 -11.18 -39.47
N PRO A 502 7.29 -11.26 -40.81
CA PRO A 502 6.22 -11.98 -41.48
C PRO A 502 6.29 -13.49 -41.20
N GLY A 503 5.12 -14.12 -41.05
CA GLY A 503 4.96 -15.54 -40.80
C GLY A 503 4.29 -15.86 -39.47
N LYS A 504 4.26 -17.16 -39.15
CA LYS A 504 3.72 -17.70 -37.91
C LYS A 504 4.83 -17.82 -36.87
N HIS A 505 4.62 -17.22 -35.71
CA HIS A 505 5.60 -17.16 -34.64
C HIS A 505 4.95 -17.44 -33.28
N GLU A 506 5.71 -18.11 -32.41
CA GLU A 506 5.42 -18.15 -30.99
C GLU A 506 6.16 -17.00 -30.30
N VAL A 507 5.41 -16.10 -29.68
CA VAL A 507 5.95 -14.95 -28.95
C VAL A 507 5.78 -15.18 -27.46
N GLU A 508 6.86 -15.08 -26.70
CA GLU A 508 6.85 -15.24 -25.25
C GLU A 508 7.40 -14.01 -24.54
N PHE A 509 6.71 -13.57 -23.49
CA PHE A 509 7.18 -12.56 -22.56
C PHE A 509 7.39 -13.18 -21.18
N ARG A 510 8.58 -13.00 -20.60
CA ARG A 510 8.93 -13.50 -19.26
C ARG A 510 9.36 -12.37 -18.36
N TYR A 511 8.86 -12.32 -17.13
CA TYR A 511 9.25 -11.33 -16.13
C TYR A 511 10.35 -11.90 -15.22
N ARG A 512 11.59 -11.48 -15.47
CA ARG A 512 12.81 -11.89 -14.75
C ARG A 512 13.56 -10.67 -14.21
N PRO A 513 13.06 -10.00 -13.16
CA PRO A 513 13.71 -8.81 -12.62
C PRO A 513 15.03 -9.17 -11.93
N LYS A 514 16.14 -8.61 -12.42
CA LYS A 514 17.48 -8.77 -11.81
C LYS A 514 17.51 -8.41 -10.31
N SER A 515 16.65 -7.49 -9.87
CA SER A 515 16.53 -7.10 -8.45
C SER A 515 16.11 -8.26 -7.55
N PHE A 516 15.28 -9.19 -8.04
CA PHE A 516 14.90 -10.37 -7.26
C PHE A 516 16.10 -11.29 -7.05
N LEU A 517 16.89 -11.54 -8.11
CA LEU A 517 18.12 -12.33 -8.03
C LEU A 517 19.11 -11.72 -7.02
N TYR A 518 19.35 -10.41 -7.11
CA TYR A 518 20.22 -9.72 -6.14
C TYR A 518 19.70 -9.83 -4.70
N GLY A 519 18.39 -9.67 -4.50
CA GLY A 519 17.76 -9.83 -3.18
C GLY A 519 17.92 -11.24 -2.62
N ALA A 520 17.74 -12.27 -3.45
CA ALA A 520 17.92 -13.67 -3.07
C ALA A 520 19.38 -13.97 -2.69
N TRP A 521 20.35 -13.50 -3.48
CA TRP A 521 21.77 -13.61 -3.17
C TRP A 521 22.13 -12.93 -1.86
N ILE A 522 21.70 -11.67 -1.65
CA ILE A 522 21.97 -10.93 -0.41
C ILE A 522 21.37 -11.66 0.80
N SER A 523 20.15 -12.18 0.66
CA SER A 523 19.48 -12.92 1.73
C SER A 523 20.21 -14.22 2.07
N GLY A 524 20.63 -14.98 1.06
CA GLY A 524 21.40 -16.22 1.22
C GLY A 524 22.75 -15.99 1.91
N VAL A 525 23.50 -14.97 1.46
CA VAL A 525 24.78 -14.59 2.08
C VAL A 525 24.57 -14.12 3.53
N SER A 526 23.54 -13.32 3.80
CA SER A 526 23.23 -12.84 5.15
C SER A 526 22.85 -13.99 6.08
N LEU A 527 22.10 -14.98 5.59
CA LEU A 527 21.73 -16.17 6.35
C LEU A 527 22.96 -17.01 6.67
N ILE A 528 23.82 -17.29 5.68
CA ILE A 528 25.07 -18.05 5.88
C ILE A 528 25.96 -17.33 6.90
N ALA A 529 26.13 -16.01 6.76
CA ALA A 529 26.90 -15.21 7.71
C ALA A 529 26.32 -15.25 9.12
N GLY A 530 24.99 -15.17 9.26
CA GLY A 530 24.30 -15.29 10.55
C GLY A 530 24.51 -16.65 11.21
N VAL A 531 24.34 -17.74 10.46
CA VAL A 531 24.57 -19.11 10.94
C VAL A 531 26.04 -19.31 11.34
N ALA A 532 26.99 -18.85 10.51
CA ALA A 532 28.41 -18.91 10.82
C ALA A 532 28.75 -18.12 12.10
N PHE A 533 28.16 -16.94 12.29
CA PHE A 533 28.33 -16.14 13.51
C PHE A 533 27.82 -16.86 14.77
N VAL A 534 26.64 -17.50 14.70
CA VAL A 534 26.10 -18.30 15.80
C VAL A 534 27.00 -19.51 16.09
N PHE A 535 27.48 -20.20 15.06
CA PHE A 535 28.35 -21.36 15.23
C PHE A 535 29.72 -20.98 15.84
N VAL A 536 30.35 -19.89 15.38
CA VAL A 536 31.62 -19.40 15.92
C VAL A 536 31.44 -18.91 17.36
N SER A 537 30.34 -18.22 17.68
CA SER A 537 30.09 -17.70 19.03
C SER A 537 29.80 -18.82 20.04
N THR A 538 29.05 -19.86 19.66
CA THR A 538 28.82 -21.04 20.50
C THR A 538 30.10 -21.86 20.70
N LYS A 539 30.93 -22.03 19.65
CA LYS A 539 32.22 -22.72 19.76
C LYS A 539 33.22 -21.94 20.64
N ARG A 540 33.24 -20.60 20.54
CA ARG A 540 34.04 -19.73 21.42
C ARG A 540 33.57 -19.81 22.87
N ARG A 541 32.25 -19.83 23.13
CA ARG A 541 31.71 -20.01 24.50
C ARG A 541 32.05 -21.37 25.09
N ARG A 542 31.95 -22.45 24.30
CA ARG A 542 32.40 -23.80 24.70
C ARG A 542 33.90 -23.86 25.01
N LYS A 543 34.74 -23.24 24.17
CA LYS A 543 36.20 -23.15 24.41
C LYS A 543 36.58 -22.25 25.59
N ALA A 544 35.76 -21.25 25.91
CA ALA A 544 36.03 -20.30 26.99
C ALA A 544 35.62 -20.80 28.39
N GLY A 545 35.14 -22.04 28.54
CA GLY A 545 34.90 -22.67 29.85
C GLY A 545 33.93 -21.90 30.75
N ILE A 546 32.94 -21.20 30.19
CA ILE A 546 31.90 -20.54 31.00
C ILE A 546 30.91 -21.63 31.45
N ASN A 547 31.19 -22.23 32.61
CA ASN A 547 30.23 -23.03 33.36
C ASN A 547 29.00 -22.16 33.69
N ILE A 548 27.84 -22.56 33.17
CA ILE A 548 26.53 -21.99 33.54
C ILE A 548 25.93 -22.79 34.74
N GLU A 549 26.72 -23.65 35.38
CA GLU A 549 26.33 -24.32 36.63
C GLU A 549 26.92 -23.57 37.82
N ASN A 550 26.04 -22.98 38.63
CA ASN A 550 26.14 -22.59 40.05
C ASN A 550 25.71 -21.15 40.35
N GLU A 551 24.43 -20.85 40.13
CA GLU A 551 23.68 -19.98 41.06
C GLU A 551 22.53 -20.80 41.64
N ASN A 552 22.86 -21.66 42.59
CA ASN A 552 21.88 -22.25 43.51
C ASN A 552 21.86 -21.35 44.76
N PRO A 553 20.71 -20.79 45.17
CA PRO A 553 20.64 -19.99 46.39
C PRO A 553 20.52 -20.92 47.61
N ASN A 554 21.53 -20.87 48.49
CA ASN A 554 21.29 -21.07 49.92
C ASN A 554 20.72 -19.79 50.53
#